data_AF-A0A812RU76-F1
#
_entry.id   AF-A0A812RU76-F1
#
_cell.length_a   1.000
_cell.length_b   1.000
_cell.length_c   1.000
_cell.angle_alpha   90.00
_cell.angle_beta   90.00
_cell.angle_gamma   90.00
#
_symmetry.space_group_name_H-M   'P 1'
#
loop_
_entity.id
_entity.type
_entity.pdbx_description
1 polymer ?
#
loop_
_entity_poly.entity_id
_entity_poly.type
_entity_poly.pdbx_seq_one_letter_code
_entity_poly.pdbx_strand_id
1 'polypeptide(L)'
;MAYVEPDTLLHGLQMPPSVCPDWSRESIDETVSLAKLWDSRGLLYLARPLFRVGDEFLLSRAFNCYKNEQVDRQIIDRRGRNHAEARLPGPSRNIPTGPGLACIEVDPRRETLLCSSTDRKDFYHQFLVTASRARANAVGPAVPAAALASTGAFARFEVPRSRYLREVWGDCLSPGPDGLKPLLFSPDSVVVCFSAIAQGDQLGVEFACESHFCVSVEPARLELSKIAGAELNSSAGARALGLVTLSAPAKKRAALSLISLEVSALSHTSDALHLSLLGGWTSALLFRRPLMSVLSCSYGLVRADRFDPRYPKLVGLPRGVAQELTLLAVLASLASSELSAPLDGAIYATDASEDKGAFVTAEAGLPLARVLFRTGSKKGGYSRLLAPEEALLSKLSDPEPFQLRAVDAPLLEIERPLAFVYDFIEVCGGSGRVSAELKARGWACGPVLDISHSPHFNLCWLRTLEWLLFLLENSRLRSFAVEPPCTTFSPAAFPALRSYKEPRGYNPLEERTLHGTTLALRALTLLFVSLRLGVPGILEQPRRSKMAWLPEWKRLLQLGATEAYTASCPFGSPHQKEFRFLQVCIDL
;
A
#
# COMPACT_ATOMS: atom_id res chain seq x y z
N MET A 1 -7.85 10.31 26.74
CA MET A 1 -7.17 9.00 26.81
C MET A 1 -6.26 8.78 25.60
N ALA A 2 -6.81 8.57 24.39
CA ALA A 2 -6.01 8.30 23.18
C ALA A 2 -4.97 9.36 22.77
N TYR A 3 -5.18 10.64 23.10
CA TYR A 3 -4.17 11.68 22.89
C TYR A 3 -2.93 11.49 23.78
N VAL A 4 -3.16 11.16 25.06
CA VAL A 4 -2.14 11.00 26.10
C VAL A 4 -1.45 9.64 25.99
N GLU A 5 -2.24 8.59 25.75
CA GLU A 5 -1.78 7.20 25.57
C GLU A 5 -2.34 6.64 24.25
N PRO A 6 -1.61 6.75 23.13
CA PRO A 6 -2.10 6.28 21.83
C PRO A 6 -2.17 4.75 21.73
N ASP A 7 -1.38 4.02 22.53
CA ASP A 7 -1.36 2.56 22.51
C ASP A 7 -2.70 1.94 22.95
N THR A 8 -3.59 2.70 23.62
CA THR A 8 -4.95 2.24 23.93
C THR A 8 -5.79 1.99 22.68
N LEU A 9 -5.35 2.47 21.51
CA LEU A 9 -6.02 2.26 20.23
C LEU A 9 -5.51 1.02 19.48
N LEU A 10 -4.43 0.39 19.92
CA LEU A 10 -3.88 -0.76 19.21
C LEU A 10 -4.87 -1.93 19.27
N HIS A 11 -5.36 -2.38 18.12
CA HIS A 11 -6.35 -3.45 18.03
C HIS A 11 -5.73 -4.85 17.85
N GLY A 12 -4.41 -4.94 17.64
CA GLY A 12 -3.67 -6.21 17.60
C GLY A 12 -3.97 -7.13 16.41
N LEU A 13 -4.56 -6.62 15.33
CA LEU A 13 -4.80 -7.41 14.12
C LEU A 13 -3.49 -7.61 13.35
N GLN A 14 -3.42 -8.66 12.53
CA GLN A 14 -2.26 -8.91 11.68
C GLN A 14 -2.11 -7.81 10.63
N MET A 15 -0.90 -7.28 10.49
CA MET A 15 -0.62 -6.16 9.58
C MET A 15 -0.27 -6.67 8.18
N PRO A 16 -0.88 -6.12 7.12
CA PRO A 16 -0.47 -6.46 5.76
C PRO A 16 0.93 -5.89 5.45
N PRO A 17 1.81 -6.64 4.76
CA PRO A 17 3.17 -6.17 4.46
C PRO A 17 3.22 -4.84 3.67
N SER A 18 2.16 -4.54 2.91
CA SER A 18 2.04 -3.32 2.11
C SER A 18 1.91 -2.02 2.91
N VAL A 19 1.59 -2.09 4.21
CA VAL A 19 1.51 -0.89 5.09
C VAL A 19 2.83 -0.58 5.79
N CYS A 20 3.81 -1.47 5.73
CA CYS A 20 5.14 -1.25 6.29
C CYS A 20 5.95 -0.30 5.40
N PRO A 21 6.63 0.72 5.95
CA PRO A 21 7.54 1.56 5.18
C PRO A 21 8.67 0.75 4.50
N ASP A 22 9.08 1.18 3.30
CA ASP A 22 10.24 0.62 2.61
C ASP A 22 11.54 1.13 3.24
N TRP A 23 12.10 0.34 4.16
CA TRP A 23 13.31 0.67 4.91
C TRP A 23 14.58 0.74 4.06
N SER A 24 14.58 0.22 2.83
CA SER A 24 15.76 0.26 1.95
C SER A 24 16.16 1.69 1.53
N ARG A 25 15.24 2.65 1.71
CA ARG A 25 15.41 4.06 1.34
C ARG A 25 15.82 4.95 2.49
N GLU A 26 15.89 4.42 3.72
CA GLU A 26 16.15 5.21 4.91
C GLU A 26 17.61 5.12 5.31
N SER A 27 18.22 6.25 5.63
CA SER A 27 19.63 6.36 6.03
C SER A 27 19.75 6.74 7.51
N ILE A 28 20.66 6.09 8.22
CA ILE A 28 21.01 6.43 9.61
C ILE A 28 21.51 7.88 9.69
N ASP A 29 22.36 8.30 8.74
CA ASP A 29 22.96 9.65 8.75
C ASP A 29 21.93 10.76 8.51
N GLU A 30 20.96 10.50 7.63
CA GLU A 30 19.84 11.42 7.39
C GLU A 30 18.92 11.49 8.61
N THR A 31 18.66 10.35 9.25
CA THR A 31 17.85 10.27 10.48
C THR A 31 18.52 11.03 11.63
N VAL A 32 19.85 10.92 11.79
CA VAL A 32 20.63 11.70 12.78
C VAL A 32 20.60 13.19 12.46
N SER A 33 20.71 13.56 11.19
CA SER A 33 20.63 14.96 10.74
C SER A 33 19.26 15.57 11.04
N LEU A 34 18.19 14.82 10.77
CA LEU A 34 16.82 15.18 11.09
C LEU A 34 16.61 15.28 12.60
N ALA A 35 17.16 14.36 13.39
CA ALA A 35 17.08 14.42 14.85
C ALA A 35 17.69 15.70 15.41
N LYS A 36 18.89 16.09 14.95
CA LYS A 36 19.54 17.37 15.33
C LYS A 36 18.68 18.58 14.91
N LEU A 37 18.05 18.50 13.74
CA LEU A 37 17.13 19.53 13.26
C LEU A 37 15.88 19.67 14.15
N TRP A 38 15.32 18.55 14.63
CA TRP A 38 14.23 18.57 15.60
C TRP A 38 14.68 19.06 16.97
N ASP A 39 15.87 18.68 17.43
CA ASP A 39 16.42 19.11 18.72
C ASP A 39 16.60 20.62 18.81
N SER A 40 17.15 21.24 17.75
CA SER A 40 17.28 22.70 17.64
C SER A 40 15.94 23.46 17.69
N ARG A 41 14.82 22.76 17.51
CA ARG A 41 13.45 23.31 17.62
C ARG A 41 12.70 22.81 18.85
N GLY A 42 13.34 22.03 19.73
CA GLY A 42 12.70 21.45 20.90
C GLY A 42 11.66 20.35 20.58
N LEU A 43 11.74 19.73 19.40
CA LEU A 43 10.79 18.72 18.91
C LEU A 43 11.34 17.29 18.96
N LEU A 44 12.58 17.10 19.44
CA LEU A 44 13.20 15.78 19.54
C LEU A 44 12.86 15.11 20.88
N TYR A 45 12.31 13.91 20.81
CA TYR A 45 12.22 12.97 21.93
C TYR A 45 13.05 11.73 21.60
N LEU A 46 13.74 11.17 22.59
CA LEU A 46 14.51 9.93 22.43
C LEU A 46 13.87 8.82 23.25
N ALA A 47 13.71 7.66 22.63
CA ALA A 47 13.13 6.48 23.26
C ALA A 47 14.03 5.26 23.06
N ARG A 48 13.88 4.28 23.97
CA ARG A 48 14.48 2.97 23.78
C ARG A 48 13.75 2.21 22.66
N PRO A 49 14.47 1.42 21.84
CA PRO A 49 13.87 0.59 20.80
C PRO A 49 13.16 -0.62 21.41
N LEU A 50 11.97 -0.42 21.98
CA LEU A 50 11.14 -1.49 22.57
C LEU A 50 10.24 -2.17 21.53
N PHE A 51 10.76 -2.46 20.34
CA PHE A 51 10.02 -3.08 19.24
C PHE A 51 10.34 -4.58 19.15
N ARG A 52 9.32 -5.41 18.90
CA ARG A 52 9.52 -6.84 18.61
C ARG A 52 9.87 -7.05 17.15
N VAL A 53 10.43 -8.21 16.80
CA VAL A 53 10.52 -8.61 15.38
C VAL A 53 9.12 -8.69 14.82
N GLY A 54 8.89 -8.04 13.69
CA GLY A 54 7.55 -7.92 13.09
C GLY A 54 6.79 -6.66 13.48
N ASP A 55 7.27 -5.84 14.43
CA ASP A 55 6.65 -4.56 14.83
C ASP A 55 7.17 -3.37 13.99
N GLU A 56 7.91 -3.61 12.91
CA GLU A 56 8.52 -2.53 12.11
C GLU A 56 7.45 -1.60 11.53
N PHE A 57 6.23 -2.09 11.31
CA PHE A 57 5.09 -1.28 10.85
C PHE A 57 4.68 -0.17 11.82
N LEU A 58 5.08 -0.23 13.10
CA LEU A 58 4.82 0.81 14.08
C LEU A 58 5.76 2.02 13.94
N LEU A 59 6.89 1.83 13.25
CA LEU A 59 7.81 2.91 12.93
C LEU A 59 7.29 3.72 11.75
N SER A 60 7.57 5.02 11.78
CA SER A 60 7.24 5.97 10.73
C SER A 60 8.49 6.30 9.90
N ARG A 61 8.28 6.92 8.74
CA ARG A 61 9.37 7.57 7.98
C ARG A 61 9.11 9.07 7.88
N ALA A 62 10.14 9.88 7.78
CA ALA A 62 9.99 11.29 7.48
C ALA A 62 10.40 11.57 6.04
N PHE A 63 9.60 12.35 5.30
CA PHE A 63 9.96 12.78 3.96
C PHE A 63 9.49 14.20 3.68
N ASN A 64 10.10 14.83 2.69
CA ASN A 64 9.78 16.19 2.30
C ASN A 64 8.74 16.20 1.17
N CYS A 65 7.76 17.08 1.27
CA CYS A 65 6.79 17.39 0.24
C CYS A 65 6.94 18.86 -0.16
N TYR A 66 7.25 19.12 -1.42
CA TYR A 66 7.52 20.46 -1.91
C TYR A 66 6.39 21.44 -1.58
N LYS A 67 6.74 22.58 -0.95
CA LYS A 67 5.77 23.66 -0.65
C LYS A 67 5.99 24.85 -1.59
N ASN A 68 7.22 25.32 -1.69
CA ASN A 68 7.67 26.40 -2.57
C ASN A 68 9.21 26.38 -2.66
N GLU A 69 9.78 27.33 -3.40
CA GLU A 69 11.22 27.42 -3.67
C GLU A 69 12.11 27.55 -2.43
N GLN A 70 11.55 27.98 -1.29
CA GLN A 70 12.31 28.27 -0.06
C GLN A 70 12.16 27.19 1.01
N VAL A 71 11.04 26.46 1.02
CA VAL A 71 10.71 25.52 2.10
C VAL A 71 9.93 24.31 1.57
N ASP A 72 10.16 23.16 2.21
CA ASP A 72 9.35 21.96 2.06
C ASP A 72 8.44 21.74 3.28
N ARG A 73 7.40 20.92 3.11
CA ARG A 73 6.63 20.35 4.22
C ARG A 73 7.26 19.05 4.66
N GLN A 74 7.56 18.92 5.94
CA GLN A 74 7.90 17.65 6.54
C GLN A 74 6.63 16.81 6.71
N ILE A 75 6.58 15.64 6.11
CA ILE A 75 5.52 14.65 6.28
C ILE A 75 6.09 13.47 7.07
N ILE A 76 5.36 12.99 8.06
CA ILE A 76 5.69 11.77 8.80
C ILE A 76 4.70 10.71 8.37
N ASP A 77 5.18 9.72 7.63
CA ASP A 77 4.39 8.60 7.15
C ASP A 77 4.05 7.66 8.31
N ARG A 78 2.87 7.86 8.90
CA ARG A 78 2.33 6.99 9.94
C ARG A 78 1.44 5.89 9.38
N ARG A 79 1.49 5.54 8.08
CA ARG A 79 0.53 4.58 7.48
C ARG A 79 0.45 3.25 8.23
N GLY A 80 1.58 2.63 8.56
CA GLY A 80 1.60 1.37 9.31
C GLY A 80 1.00 1.52 10.72
N ARG A 81 1.44 2.55 11.45
CA ARG A 81 0.93 2.85 12.80
C ARG A 81 -0.56 3.23 12.82
N ASN A 82 -1.02 4.06 11.88
CA ASN A 82 -2.44 4.39 11.70
C ASN A 82 -3.28 3.16 11.38
N HIS A 83 -2.72 2.21 10.62
CA HIS A 83 -3.41 0.96 10.30
C HIS A 83 -3.54 0.05 11.52
N ALA A 84 -2.61 0.13 12.48
CA ALA A 84 -2.63 -0.64 13.72
C ALA A 84 -3.51 -0.01 14.82
N GLU A 85 -3.87 1.26 14.68
CA GLU A 85 -4.70 2.03 15.61
C GLU A 85 -6.17 2.04 15.17
N ALA A 86 -7.08 1.75 16.09
CA ALA A 86 -8.51 1.92 15.90
C ALA A 86 -8.86 3.39 15.63
N ARG A 87 -9.82 3.61 14.73
CA ARG A 87 -10.28 4.97 14.40
C ARG A 87 -11.30 5.45 15.41
N LEU A 88 -11.05 6.64 15.96
CA LEU A 88 -12.04 7.33 16.79
C LEU A 88 -12.91 8.23 15.90
N PRO A 89 -14.24 8.07 15.90
CA PRO A 89 -15.11 9.03 15.26
C PRO A 89 -15.04 10.35 16.05
N GLY A 90 -14.55 11.42 15.43
CA GLY A 90 -14.45 12.72 16.09
C GLY A 90 -15.28 13.82 15.43
N PRO A 91 -15.16 15.06 15.94
CA PRO A 91 -15.89 16.22 15.46
C PRO A 91 -15.74 16.47 13.95
N SER A 92 -14.63 16.02 13.35
CA SER A 92 -14.38 16.20 11.90
C SER A 92 -15.50 15.61 11.02
N ARG A 93 -16.20 14.57 11.51
CA ARG A 93 -17.35 13.96 10.80
C ARG A 93 -18.49 14.96 10.56
N ASN A 94 -18.61 15.97 11.42
CA ASN A 94 -19.64 16.99 11.36
C ASN A 94 -19.20 18.23 10.58
N ILE A 95 -17.92 18.31 10.17
CA ILE A 95 -17.42 19.44 9.38
C ILE A 95 -18.06 19.38 7.98
N PRO A 96 -18.71 20.47 7.54
CA PRO A 96 -19.27 20.52 6.20
C PRO A 96 -18.13 20.47 5.17
N THR A 97 -18.31 19.69 4.11
CA THR A 97 -17.43 19.77 2.93
C THR A 97 -17.77 21.04 2.14
N GLY A 98 -16.79 21.57 1.39
CA GLY A 98 -17.01 22.77 0.56
C GLY A 98 -18.31 22.75 -0.26
N PRO A 99 -18.64 21.67 -1.00
CA PRO A 99 -19.90 21.55 -1.72
C PRO A 99 -21.16 21.55 -0.85
N GLY A 100 -21.06 21.20 0.44
CA GLY A 100 -22.16 21.29 1.40
C GLY A 100 -22.62 22.73 1.65
N LEU A 101 -21.78 23.73 1.38
CA LEU A 101 -22.15 25.14 1.48
C LEU A 101 -23.07 25.60 0.34
N ALA A 102 -23.29 24.78 -0.70
CA ALA A 102 -24.16 25.11 -1.83
C ALA A 102 -25.65 25.18 -1.45
N CYS A 103 -26.02 24.84 -0.21
CA CYS A 103 -27.38 24.99 0.29
C CYS A 103 -27.71 26.40 0.84
N ILE A 104 -26.70 27.28 0.90
CA ILE A 104 -26.88 28.66 1.34
C ILE A 104 -27.61 29.45 0.26
N GLU A 105 -28.60 30.23 0.68
CA GLU A 105 -29.38 31.14 -0.15
C GLU A 105 -28.95 32.57 0.21
N VAL A 106 -28.70 33.40 -0.81
CA VAL A 106 -28.23 34.77 -0.61
C VAL A 106 -28.93 35.70 -1.58
N ASP A 107 -29.43 36.84 -1.10
CA ASP A 107 -29.83 37.95 -1.97
C ASP A 107 -28.63 38.87 -2.24
N PRO A 108 -27.99 38.83 -3.42
CA PRO A 108 -26.79 39.64 -3.73
C PRO A 108 -27.02 41.15 -3.65
N ARG A 109 -28.29 41.61 -3.71
CA ARG A 109 -28.65 43.02 -3.62
C ARG A 109 -28.74 43.52 -2.18
N ARG A 110 -28.98 42.61 -1.24
CA ARG A 110 -29.28 42.94 0.17
C ARG A 110 -28.28 42.34 1.15
N GLU A 111 -27.58 41.29 0.73
CA GLU A 111 -26.78 40.44 1.59
C GLU A 111 -25.35 40.31 1.04
N THR A 112 -24.40 40.14 1.95
CA THR A 112 -23.00 39.80 1.65
C THR A 112 -22.66 38.56 2.44
N LEU A 113 -22.11 37.54 1.79
CA LEU A 113 -21.50 36.44 2.52
C LEU A 113 -20.06 36.80 2.88
N LEU A 114 -19.79 36.80 4.18
CA LEU A 114 -18.46 36.98 4.73
C LEU A 114 -17.96 35.63 5.21
N CYS A 115 -16.80 35.24 4.71
CA CYS A 115 -16.06 34.19 5.34
C CYS A 115 -15.23 34.76 6.48
N SER A 116 -15.37 34.13 7.62
CA SER A 116 -14.42 34.21 8.71
C SER A 116 -13.78 32.83 8.84
N SER A 117 -12.50 32.74 8.51
CA SER A 117 -11.70 31.59 8.85
C SER A 117 -10.57 32.07 9.74
N THR A 118 -10.50 31.55 10.96
CA THR A 118 -9.28 31.57 11.75
C THR A 118 -8.33 30.53 11.15
N ASP A 119 -7.91 30.73 9.91
CA ASP A 119 -6.80 29.97 9.34
C ASP A 119 -5.53 30.48 10.02
N ARG A 120 -5.36 30.05 11.26
CA ARG A 120 -4.08 30.09 11.94
C ARG A 120 -3.24 29.02 11.27
N LYS A 121 -2.76 29.33 10.07
CA LYS A 121 -1.77 28.58 9.29
C LYS A 121 -0.63 28.06 10.19
N ASP A 122 -0.35 28.76 11.29
CA ASP A 122 0.72 28.46 12.24
C ASP A 122 0.31 27.60 13.45
N PHE A 123 -0.98 27.38 13.74
CA PHE A 123 -1.41 26.58 14.92
C PHE A 123 -1.38 25.07 14.67
N TYR A 124 -1.55 24.62 13.43
CA TYR A 124 -1.56 23.19 13.10
C TYR A 124 -0.18 22.53 13.11
N HIS A 125 0.89 23.31 13.32
CA HIS A 125 2.25 22.81 13.14
C HIS A 125 2.85 22.21 14.41
N GLN A 126 2.45 22.64 15.60
CA GLN A 126 3.15 22.23 16.84
C GLN A 126 2.20 22.08 18.03
N PHE A 127 1.64 20.89 18.17
CA PHE A 127 1.03 20.44 19.42
C PHE A 127 2.12 19.84 20.30
N LEU A 128 2.25 20.30 21.55
CA LEU A 128 3.07 19.58 22.53
C LEU A 128 2.39 18.27 22.86
N VAL A 129 3.08 17.15 22.62
CA VAL A 129 2.53 15.82 22.89
C VAL A 129 3.21 15.18 24.09
N THR A 130 2.52 14.22 24.72
CA THR A 130 3.08 13.44 25.83
C THR A 130 4.26 12.57 25.37
N ALA A 131 5.08 12.09 26.31
CA ALA A 131 6.16 11.15 26.01
C ALA A 131 5.66 9.89 25.29
N SER A 132 4.50 9.37 25.71
CA SER A 132 3.90 8.20 25.06
C SER A 132 3.46 8.47 23.62
N ARG A 133 2.88 9.65 23.39
CA ARG A 133 2.51 10.08 22.04
C ARG A 133 3.72 10.33 21.14
N ALA A 134 4.79 10.91 21.67
CA ALA A 134 6.04 11.07 20.94
C ALA A 134 6.60 9.70 20.50
N ARG A 135 6.57 8.67 21.37
CA ARG A 135 6.99 7.30 21.02
C ARG A 135 6.19 6.70 19.86
N ALA A 136 4.90 7.01 19.74
CA ALA A 136 4.07 6.57 18.61
C ALA A 136 4.39 7.29 17.28
N ASN A 137 5.24 8.32 17.32
CA ASN A 137 5.82 9.00 16.16
C ASN A 137 7.32 8.66 15.98
N ALA A 138 7.75 7.51 16.49
CA ALA A 138 9.10 7.00 16.29
C ALA A 138 9.41 6.85 14.79
N VAL A 139 10.56 7.36 14.36
CA VAL A 139 11.07 7.23 13.00
C VAL A 139 12.19 6.21 12.97
N GLY A 140 12.13 5.31 11.99
CA GLY A 140 13.18 4.33 11.72
C GLY A 140 14.21 4.83 10.70
N PRO A 141 15.40 4.22 10.62
CA PRO A 141 15.92 3.19 11.53
C PRO A 141 16.33 3.76 12.90
N ALA A 142 16.52 2.90 13.89
CA ALA A 142 17.18 3.32 15.14
C ALA A 142 18.62 3.75 14.85
N VAL A 143 19.12 4.69 15.65
CA VAL A 143 20.44 5.30 15.47
C VAL A 143 21.33 5.05 16.68
N PRO A 144 22.67 4.99 16.51
CA PRO A 144 23.58 4.87 17.64
C PRO A 144 23.43 6.06 18.60
N ALA A 145 23.27 5.77 19.90
CA ALA A 145 23.15 6.77 20.96
C ALA A 145 24.27 7.83 20.90
N ALA A 146 25.51 7.39 20.65
CA ALA A 146 26.69 8.24 20.55
C ALA A 146 26.56 9.34 19.48
N ALA A 147 25.85 9.07 18.37
CA ALA A 147 25.68 10.04 17.29
C ALA A 147 24.79 11.24 17.68
N LEU A 148 24.01 11.09 18.76
CA LEU A 148 23.11 12.10 19.30
C LEU A 148 23.60 12.71 20.62
N ALA A 149 24.81 12.36 21.08
CA ALA A 149 25.35 12.82 22.35
C ALA A 149 25.42 14.35 22.50
N SER A 150 25.50 15.08 21.37
CA SER A 150 25.52 16.55 21.35
C SER A 150 24.13 17.21 21.40
N THR A 151 23.04 16.44 21.44
CA THR A 151 21.67 16.98 21.45
C THR A 151 21.15 17.22 22.86
N GLY A 152 20.30 18.24 23.03
CA GLY A 152 19.64 18.53 24.31
C GLY A 152 18.68 17.42 24.74
N ALA A 153 18.03 16.74 23.78
CA ALA A 153 17.22 15.57 24.05
C ALA A 153 18.02 14.40 24.64
N PHE A 154 19.28 14.21 24.24
CA PHE A 154 20.16 13.18 24.82
C PHE A 154 20.52 13.47 26.28
N ALA A 155 20.75 14.74 26.64
CA ALA A 155 20.97 15.12 28.04
C ALA A 155 19.75 14.83 28.93
N ARG A 156 18.53 14.86 28.37
CA ARG A 156 17.27 14.52 29.05
C ARG A 156 16.90 13.05 28.94
N PHE A 157 17.64 12.27 28.15
CA PHE A 157 17.38 10.85 27.97
C PHE A 157 17.89 10.09 29.21
N GLU A 158 16.99 9.87 30.16
CA GLU A 158 17.31 9.09 31.35
C GLU A 158 17.53 7.61 30.98
N VAL A 159 18.71 7.09 31.33
CA VAL A 159 18.94 5.64 31.43
C VAL A 159 18.38 5.21 32.78
N PRO A 160 17.21 4.56 32.89
CA PRO A 160 16.73 4.08 34.18
C PRO A 160 17.77 3.17 34.83
N ARG A 161 18.32 3.64 35.96
CA ARG A 161 18.94 2.78 36.96
C ARG A 161 17.81 1.98 37.61
N SER A 162 17.88 0.66 37.44
CA SER A 162 17.04 -0.39 38.04
C SER A 162 16.11 0.03 39.20
N ARG A 163 14.79 0.02 38.97
CA ARG A 163 13.78 -0.64 39.84
C ARG A 163 12.40 -0.54 39.20
N TYR A 164 11.81 -1.69 38.91
CA TYR A 164 10.40 -1.79 38.52
C TYR A 164 9.51 -1.31 39.68
N LEU A 165 8.68 -0.28 39.43
CA LEU A 165 7.70 0.24 40.39
C LEU A 165 6.29 -0.04 39.86
N ARG A 166 5.59 -0.99 40.47
CA ARG A 166 4.25 -1.45 40.05
C ARG A 166 3.23 -0.33 39.86
N GLU A 167 3.33 0.73 40.66
CA GLU A 167 2.46 1.92 40.63
C GLU A 167 2.68 2.80 39.38
N VAL A 168 3.84 2.69 38.72
CA VAL A 168 4.24 3.51 37.56
C VAL A 168 4.10 2.73 36.25
N TRP A 169 4.36 1.41 36.26
CA TRP A 169 4.44 0.58 35.06
C TRP A 169 3.21 -0.31 34.82
N GLY A 170 2.25 -0.31 35.75
CA GLY A 170 1.04 -1.15 35.70
C GLY A 170 1.34 -2.63 35.95
N ASP A 171 0.35 -3.47 35.71
CA ASP A 171 0.32 -4.91 36.02
C ASP A 171 0.94 -5.79 34.92
N CYS A 172 1.51 -5.17 33.87
CA CYS A 172 2.22 -5.84 32.77
C CYS A 172 1.53 -7.15 32.32
N LEU A 173 0.22 -7.10 32.03
CA LEU A 173 -0.54 -8.22 31.45
C LEU A 173 -0.09 -8.59 30.01
N SER A 174 0.92 -7.90 29.49
CA SER A 174 1.70 -8.28 28.31
C SER A 174 3.04 -8.85 28.77
N PRO A 175 3.59 -9.89 28.11
CA PRO A 175 4.84 -10.53 28.53
C PRO A 175 5.93 -9.48 28.75
N GLY A 176 6.52 -9.51 29.96
CA GLY A 176 7.33 -8.43 30.52
C GLY A 176 8.60 -8.06 29.75
N PRO A 177 9.30 -7.00 30.19
CA PRO A 177 10.47 -6.43 29.50
C PRO A 177 11.64 -7.40 29.31
N ASP A 178 11.69 -8.50 30.06
CA ASP A 178 12.75 -9.52 29.95
C ASP A 178 12.64 -10.40 28.69
N GLY A 179 11.52 -10.32 27.95
CA GLY A 179 11.33 -10.95 26.63
C GLY A 179 11.60 -10.03 25.44
N LEU A 180 11.80 -8.72 25.66
CA LEU A 180 12.03 -7.72 24.62
C LEU A 180 13.53 -7.60 24.33
N LYS A 181 14.13 -8.62 23.73
CA LYS A 181 15.45 -8.43 23.07
C LYS A 181 15.19 -7.71 21.74
N PRO A 182 15.70 -6.49 21.53
CA PRO A 182 15.57 -5.78 20.26
C PRO A 182 16.37 -6.55 19.21
N LEU A 183 15.72 -7.47 18.52
CA LEU A 183 16.32 -8.30 17.47
C LEU A 183 16.70 -7.46 16.23
N LEU A 184 16.29 -6.19 16.18
CA LEU A 184 16.55 -5.27 15.07
C LEU A 184 17.66 -4.23 15.34
N PHE A 185 18.06 -4.00 16.60
CA PHE A 185 18.89 -2.84 16.94
C PHE A 185 19.98 -3.19 17.96
N SER A 186 21.14 -2.55 17.85
CA SER A 186 22.22 -2.75 18.82
C SER A 186 21.80 -2.27 20.21
N PRO A 187 22.35 -2.84 21.31
CA PRO A 187 22.00 -2.45 22.68
C PRO A 187 22.16 -0.95 22.97
N ASP A 188 23.07 -0.28 22.24
CA ASP A 188 23.38 1.15 22.36
C ASP A 188 22.60 2.01 21.35
N SER A 189 21.58 1.46 20.70
CA SER A 189 20.71 2.19 19.77
C SER A 189 19.58 2.92 20.49
N VAL A 190 19.19 4.08 19.98
CA VAL A 190 18.01 4.84 20.39
C VAL A 190 17.12 5.10 19.19
N VAL A 191 15.82 5.28 19.44
CA VAL A 191 14.86 5.65 18.39
C VAL A 191 14.50 7.12 18.50
N VAL A 192 14.56 7.78 17.36
CA VAL A 192 14.28 9.21 17.19
C VAL A 192 12.77 9.39 17.08
N CYS A 193 12.19 10.20 17.94
CA CYS A 193 10.74 10.39 18.03
C CYS A 193 10.36 11.86 17.84
N PHE A 194 9.32 12.11 17.04
CA PHE A 194 8.82 13.47 16.84
C PHE A 194 7.86 13.87 17.97
N SER A 195 8.22 14.91 18.72
CA SER A 195 7.49 15.42 19.89
C SER A 195 6.39 16.42 19.51
N ALA A 196 5.68 16.16 18.41
CA ALA A 196 4.44 16.86 18.07
C ALA A 196 3.49 15.97 17.28
N ILE A 197 2.27 16.42 17.00
CA ILE A 197 1.35 15.69 16.11
C ILE A 197 1.95 15.66 14.70
N ALA A 198 2.16 14.44 14.19
CA ALA A 198 2.69 14.20 12.85
C ALA A 198 1.71 14.62 11.74
N GLN A 199 2.22 15.28 10.70
CA GLN A 199 1.48 15.47 9.44
C GLN A 199 1.37 14.12 8.72
N GLY A 200 0.26 13.42 8.95
CA GLY A 200 0.07 12.02 8.58
C GLY A 200 -0.67 11.21 9.66
N ASP A 201 -0.87 11.78 10.84
CA ASP A 201 -1.66 11.19 11.93
C ASP A 201 -3.15 11.15 11.59
N GLN A 202 -3.78 9.98 11.67
CA GLN A 202 -5.21 9.83 11.34
C GLN A 202 -6.14 10.56 12.32
N LEU A 203 -5.69 10.82 13.56
CA LEU A 203 -6.46 11.57 14.56
C LEU A 203 -6.03 13.04 14.65
N GLY A 204 -5.04 13.46 13.86
CA GLY A 204 -4.51 14.83 13.92
C GLY A 204 -5.58 15.90 13.71
N VAL A 205 -6.53 15.65 12.80
CA VAL A 205 -7.68 16.54 12.57
C VAL A 205 -8.59 16.59 13.79
N GLU A 206 -8.85 15.46 14.44
CA GLU A 206 -9.75 15.41 15.60
C GLU A 206 -9.18 16.18 16.80
N PHE A 207 -7.88 16.01 17.09
CA PHE A 207 -7.24 16.77 18.17
C PHE A 207 -7.21 18.26 17.88
N ALA A 208 -6.96 18.64 16.62
CA ALA A 208 -6.98 20.04 16.23
C ALA A 208 -8.38 20.63 16.40
N CYS A 209 -9.41 19.96 15.89
CA CYS A 209 -10.80 20.41 16.02
C CYS A 209 -11.22 20.57 17.49
N GLU A 210 -10.89 19.60 18.35
CA GLU A 210 -11.20 19.68 19.79
C GLU A 210 -10.46 20.86 20.46
N SER A 211 -9.19 21.07 20.14
CA SER A 211 -8.41 22.19 20.70
C SER A 211 -8.96 23.56 20.29
N HIS A 212 -9.53 23.66 19.08
CA HIS A 212 -10.13 24.88 18.57
C HIS A 212 -11.45 25.24 19.24
N PHE A 213 -12.21 24.26 19.76
CA PHE A 213 -13.44 24.52 20.51
C PHE A 213 -13.20 25.46 21.71
N CYS A 214 -11.98 25.46 22.26
CA CYS A 214 -11.61 26.22 23.45
C CYS A 214 -10.91 27.57 23.18
N VAL A 215 -10.65 27.94 21.92
CA VAL A 215 -9.87 29.16 21.59
C VAL A 215 -10.59 30.00 20.53
N SER A 216 -11.35 31.01 20.97
CA SER A 216 -11.94 32.03 20.10
C SER A 216 -11.02 33.23 19.96
N VAL A 217 -10.69 33.62 18.73
CA VAL A 217 -10.04 34.91 18.42
C VAL A 217 -10.75 35.57 17.24
N GLU A 218 -10.79 36.90 17.24
CA GLU A 218 -11.45 37.69 16.20
C GLU A 218 -10.89 37.39 14.80
N PRO A 219 -11.75 37.00 13.85
CA PRO A 219 -11.33 36.58 12.51
C PRO A 219 -11.36 37.74 11.50
N ALA A 220 -10.43 37.69 10.54
CA ALA A 220 -10.49 38.52 9.34
C ALA A 220 -11.71 38.13 8.49
N ARG A 221 -12.48 39.13 8.05
CA ARG A 221 -13.68 38.95 7.22
C ARG A 221 -13.34 39.22 5.76
N LEU A 222 -13.50 38.22 4.90
CA LEU A 222 -13.19 38.33 3.47
C LEU A 222 -14.43 38.01 2.63
N GLU A 223 -14.70 38.84 1.61
CA GLU A 223 -15.77 38.63 0.62
C GLU A 223 -15.38 37.64 -0.49
N LEU A 224 -14.08 37.44 -0.70
CA LEU A 224 -13.52 36.38 -1.55
C LEU A 224 -12.63 35.50 -0.68
N SER A 225 -12.96 34.22 -0.53
CA SER A 225 -12.31 33.36 0.45
C SER A 225 -12.31 31.90 0.05
N LYS A 226 -11.42 31.12 0.67
CA LYS A 226 -11.35 29.67 0.52
C LYS A 226 -11.72 28.99 1.83
N ILE A 227 -12.73 28.12 1.80
CA ILE A 227 -13.22 27.40 2.98
C ILE A 227 -13.47 25.94 2.61
N ALA A 228 -12.93 25.00 3.37
CA ALA A 228 -13.19 23.57 3.16
C ALA A 228 -13.00 23.10 1.69
N GLY A 229 -12.02 23.71 0.99
CA GLY A 229 -11.72 23.42 -0.41
C GLY A 229 -12.64 24.09 -1.44
N ALA A 230 -13.63 24.89 -1.01
CA ALA A 230 -14.44 25.76 -1.85
C ALA A 230 -13.86 27.17 -1.90
N GLU A 231 -14.12 27.88 -2.99
CA GLU A 231 -13.90 29.30 -3.17
C GLU A 231 -15.26 29.98 -3.25
N LEU A 232 -15.54 30.84 -2.27
CA LEU A 232 -16.75 31.65 -2.18
C LEU A 232 -16.43 33.05 -2.66
N ASN A 233 -17.23 33.56 -3.60
CA ASN A 233 -17.10 34.90 -4.16
C ASN A 233 -18.39 35.70 -3.96
N SER A 234 -18.39 36.55 -2.93
CA SER A 234 -19.43 37.56 -2.65
C SER A 234 -18.86 38.99 -2.79
N SER A 235 -17.79 39.14 -3.58
CA SER A 235 -17.15 40.45 -3.80
C SER A 235 -18.13 41.47 -4.38
N ALA A 236 -17.88 42.75 -4.11
CA ALA A 236 -18.66 43.84 -4.70
C ALA A 236 -18.84 43.72 -6.22
N GLY A 237 -17.81 43.28 -6.96
CA GLY A 237 -17.89 43.07 -8.40
C GLY A 237 -18.84 41.93 -8.81
N ALA A 238 -18.82 40.80 -8.10
CA ALA A 238 -19.75 39.70 -8.35
C ALA A 238 -21.20 40.09 -8.02
N ARG A 239 -21.41 40.77 -6.89
CA ARG A 239 -22.73 41.23 -6.45
C ARG A 239 -23.31 42.31 -7.35
N ALA A 240 -22.48 43.18 -7.93
CA ALA A 240 -22.91 44.14 -8.94
C ALA A 240 -23.52 43.46 -10.18
N LEU A 241 -23.10 42.22 -10.48
CA LEU A 241 -23.67 41.38 -11.53
C LEU A 241 -24.88 40.55 -11.05
N GLY A 242 -25.28 40.67 -9.78
CA GLY A 242 -26.36 39.88 -9.18
C GLY A 242 -25.96 38.44 -8.84
N LEU A 243 -24.67 38.19 -8.62
CA LEU A 243 -24.13 36.84 -8.44
C LEU A 243 -23.42 36.67 -7.10
N VAL A 244 -23.56 35.48 -6.51
CA VAL A 244 -22.76 34.97 -5.39
C VAL A 244 -22.37 33.53 -5.70
N THR A 245 -21.11 33.31 -6.06
CA THR A 245 -20.68 32.01 -6.59
C THR A 245 -19.93 31.19 -5.55
N LEU A 246 -20.13 29.87 -5.61
CA LEU A 246 -19.41 28.87 -4.82
C LEU A 246 -18.88 27.77 -5.76
N SER A 247 -17.56 27.60 -5.81
CA SER A 247 -16.92 26.63 -6.71
C SER A 247 -15.63 26.05 -6.12
N ALA A 248 -15.01 25.09 -6.82
CA ALA A 248 -13.60 24.80 -6.57
C ALA A 248 -12.73 26.03 -6.94
N PRO A 249 -11.59 26.26 -6.26
CA PRO A 249 -10.75 27.42 -6.50
C PRO A 249 -10.48 27.66 -7.98
N ALA A 250 -10.62 28.91 -8.45
CA ALA A 250 -10.46 29.25 -9.87
C ALA A 250 -9.13 28.75 -10.44
N LYS A 251 -8.03 28.90 -9.68
CA LYS A 251 -6.70 28.36 -10.06
C LYS A 251 -6.71 26.85 -10.29
N LYS A 252 -7.43 26.09 -9.45
CA LYS A 252 -7.54 24.63 -9.60
C LYS A 252 -8.35 24.28 -10.85
N ARG A 253 -9.47 24.96 -11.09
CA ARG A 253 -10.30 24.73 -12.28
C ARG A 253 -9.56 25.07 -13.57
N ALA A 254 -8.82 26.17 -13.59
CA ALA A 254 -7.98 26.55 -14.73
C ALA A 254 -6.86 25.54 -14.98
N ALA A 255 -6.17 25.08 -13.93
CA ALA A 255 -5.14 24.05 -14.05
C ALA A 255 -5.70 22.71 -14.57
N LEU A 256 -6.86 22.27 -14.05
CA LEU A 256 -7.53 21.06 -14.53
C LEU A 256 -7.94 21.19 -15.99
N SER A 257 -8.48 22.35 -16.39
CA SER A 257 -8.81 22.65 -17.79
C SER A 257 -7.59 22.55 -18.69
N LEU A 258 -6.49 23.22 -18.33
CA LEU A 258 -5.25 23.18 -19.11
C LEU A 258 -4.68 21.77 -19.24
N ILE A 259 -4.53 21.06 -18.12
CA ILE A 259 -4.00 19.69 -18.10
C ILE A 259 -4.89 18.76 -18.94
N SER A 260 -6.21 18.92 -18.85
CA SER A 260 -7.14 18.14 -19.66
C SER A 260 -6.99 18.41 -21.16
N LEU A 261 -6.78 19.65 -21.57
CA LEU A 261 -6.55 19.97 -22.99
C LEU A 261 -5.23 19.37 -23.50
N GLU A 262 -4.16 19.46 -22.71
CA GLU A 262 -2.85 18.87 -23.05
C GLU A 262 -2.94 17.35 -23.15
N VAL A 263 -3.55 16.69 -22.15
CA VAL A 263 -3.75 15.24 -22.15
C VAL A 263 -4.62 14.81 -23.33
N SER A 264 -5.66 15.57 -23.66
CA SER A 264 -6.53 15.29 -24.80
C SER A 264 -5.80 15.35 -26.14
N ALA A 265 -4.69 16.08 -26.27
CA ALA A 265 -3.88 16.09 -27.49
C ALA A 265 -3.00 14.83 -27.64
N LEU A 266 -2.79 14.06 -26.57
CA LEU A 266 -1.96 12.87 -26.58
C LEU A 266 -2.71 11.61 -27.04
N SER A 267 -1.94 10.64 -27.54
CA SER A 267 -2.45 9.31 -27.90
C SER A 267 -2.57 8.37 -26.70
N HIS A 268 -1.79 8.62 -25.64
CA HIS A 268 -1.72 7.80 -24.43
C HIS A 268 -1.67 8.69 -23.19
N THR A 269 -2.16 8.16 -22.08
CA THR A 269 -2.00 8.71 -20.73
C THR A 269 -1.42 7.62 -19.81
N SER A 270 -1.01 7.97 -18.60
CA SER A 270 -0.75 6.95 -17.57
C SER A 270 -2.01 6.70 -16.75
N ASP A 271 -2.15 5.49 -16.21
CA ASP A 271 -3.20 5.17 -15.24
C ASP A 271 -3.18 6.11 -14.03
N ALA A 272 -2.01 6.42 -13.48
CA ALA A 272 -1.82 7.35 -12.38
C ALA A 272 -2.30 8.78 -12.72
N LEU A 273 -1.91 9.30 -13.88
CA LEU A 273 -2.30 10.64 -14.32
C LEU A 273 -3.80 10.71 -14.59
N HIS A 274 -4.36 9.70 -15.26
CA HIS A 274 -5.79 9.64 -15.57
C HIS A 274 -6.65 9.62 -14.31
N LEU A 275 -6.33 8.74 -13.35
CA LEU A 275 -7.04 8.66 -12.07
C LEU A 275 -6.91 9.95 -11.25
N SER A 276 -5.73 10.57 -11.26
CA SER A 276 -5.50 11.85 -10.57
C SER A 276 -6.32 12.98 -11.19
N LEU A 277 -6.39 13.03 -12.53
CA LEU A 277 -7.16 14.02 -13.28
C LEU A 277 -8.66 13.85 -13.02
N LEU A 278 -9.16 12.60 -13.03
CA LEU A 278 -10.56 12.31 -12.70
C LEU A 278 -10.90 12.68 -11.26
N GLY A 279 -10.09 12.31 -10.28
CA GLY A 279 -10.30 12.73 -8.89
C GLY A 279 -10.33 14.26 -8.75
N GLY A 280 -9.44 14.94 -9.49
CA GLY A 280 -9.42 16.40 -9.63
C GLY A 280 -10.74 16.95 -10.15
N TRP A 281 -11.22 16.45 -11.28
CA TRP A 281 -12.51 16.86 -11.86
C TRP A 281 -13.69 16.51 -10.99
N THR A 282 -13.82 15.28 -10.50
CA THR A 282 -14.90 14.87 -9.59
C THR A 282 -14.99 15.85 -8.41
N SER A 283 -13.86 16.25 -7.81
CA SER A 283 -13.86 17.23 -6.72
C SER A 283 -14.36 18.62 -7.11
N ALA A 284 -14.14 19.06 -8.36
CA ALA A 284 -14.65 20.33 -8.87
C ALA A 284 -16.13 20.23 -9.29
N LEU A 285 -16.53 19.10 -9.87
CA LEU A 285 -17.89 18.85 -10.33
C LEU A 285 -18.88 18.65 -9.18
N LEU A 286 -18.43 18.38 -7.96
CA LEU A 286 -19.30 18.36 -6.79
C LEU A 286 -20.02 19.71 -6.55
N PHE A 287 -19.42 20.83 -7.00
CA PHE A 287 -20.03 22.16 -6.95
C PHE A 287 -21.06 22.39 -8.06
N ARG A 288 -21.15 21.51 -9.06
CA ARG A 288 -22.16 21.52 -10.13
C ARG A 288 -22.37 20.10 -10.67
N ARG A 289 -22.99 19.24 -9.85
CA ARG A 289 -23.12 17.79 -10.11
C ARG A 289 -23.68 17.42 -11.49
N PRO A 290 -24.60 18.17 -12.11
CA PRO A 290 -25.07 17.84 -13.46
C PRO A 290 -23.94 17.70 -14.48
N LEU A 291 -22.82 18.40 -14.32
CA LEU A 291 -21.66 18.28 -15.21
C LEU A 291 -20.93 16.93 -15.08
N MET A 292 -21.21 16.13 -14.05
CA MET A 292 -20.69 14.76 -13.95
C MET A 292 -21.21 13.85 -15.07
N SER A 293 -22.34 14.18 -15.69
CA SER A 293 -22.88 13.41 -16.83
C SER A 293 -21.96 13.43 -18.06
N VAL A 294 -21.02 14.38 -18.12
CA VAL A 294 -19.98 14.43 -19.16
C VAL A 294 -19.02 13.24 -19.03
N LEU A 295 -18.80 12.73 -17.82
CA LEU A 295 -17.85 11.64 -17.56
C LEU A 295 -18.57 10.29 -17.66
N SER A 296 -18.42 9.62 -18.80
CA SER A 296 -18.93 8.26 -19.01
C SER A 296 -17.79 7.32 -19.37
N CYS A 297 -17.22 7.49 -20.58
CA CYS A 297 -16.08 6.70 -21.06
C CYS A 297 -14.86 6.88 -20.15
N SER A 298 -14.68 8.08 -19.59
CA SER A 298 -13.54 8.40 -18.74
C SER A 298 -13.46 7.53 -17.49
N TYR A 299 -14.58 7.23 -16.82
CA TYR A 299 -14.60 6.35 -15.65
C TYR A 299 -14.31 4.89 -16.00
N GLY A 300 -14.57 4.47 -17.25
CA GLY A 300 -14.31 3.12 -17.73
C GLY A 300 -12.86 2.85 -18.15
N LEU A 301 -12.03 3.89 -18.34
CA LEU A 301 -10.69 3.71 -18.93
C LEU A 301 -9.69 2.99 -18.00
N VAL A 302 -9.70 3.34 -16.71
CA VAL A 302 -8.76 2.79 -15.73
C VAL A 302 -9.55 2.31 -14.53
N ARG A 303 -9.39 1.03 -14.17
CA ARG A 303 -9.99 0.51 -12.96
C ARG A 303 -9.13 0.85 -11.74
N ALA A 304 -9.67 1.67 -10.85
CA ALA A 304 -8.96 2.13 -9.65
C ALA A 304 -8.60 1.01 -8.65
N ASP A 305 -9.26 -0.16 -8.75
CA ASP A 305 -9.00 -1.34 -7.92
C ASP A 305 -7.72 -2.11 -8.31
N ARG A 306 -7.23 -1.95 -9.55
CA ARG A 306 -6.04 -2.66 -10.08
C ARG A 306 -4.83 -1.75 -10.30
N PHE A 307 -4.89 -0.53 -9.75
CA PHE A 307 -3.86 0.49 -9.88
C PHE A 307 -2.77 0.35 -8.80
N ASP A 308 -1.50 0.32 -9.19
CA ASP A 308 -0.36 0.45 -8.27
C ASP A 308 0.38 1.77 -8.55
N PRO A 309 0.33 2.76 -7.64
CA PRO A 309 0.99 4.06 -7.83
C PRO A 309 2.52 3.98 -7.95
N ARG A 310 3.14 2.87 -7.55
CA ARG A 310 4.60 2.66 -7.67
C ARG A 310 5.02 2.26 -9.08
N TYR A 311 4.10 1.73 -9.88
CA TYR A 311 4.37 1.20 -11.21
C TYR A 311 3.31 1.70 -12.20
N PRO A 312 3.29 3.01 -12.49
CA PRO A 312 2.32 3.58 -13.42
C PRO A 312 2.46 2.97 -14.81
N LYS A 313 1.34 2.62 -15.42
CA LYS A 313 1.28 2.00 -16.75
C LYS A 313 0.74 2.98 -17.78
N LEU A 314 1.33 2.95 -18.97
CA LEU A 314 0.78 3.65 -20.13
C LEU A 314 -0.50 2.95 -20.60
N VAL A 315 -1.52 3.77 -20.85
CA VAL A 315 -2.83 3.35 -21.32
C VAL A 315 -3.17 4.20 -22.55
N GLY A 316 -3.66 3.56 -23.61
CA GLY A 316 -4.16 4.28 -24.78
C GLY A 316 -5.30 5.21 -24.37
N LEU A 317 -5.40 6.40 -24.96
CA LEU A 317 -6.42 7.41 -24.65
C LEU A 317 -7.47 7.48 -25.77
N PRO A 318 -8.60 6.76 -25.66
CA PRO A 318 -9.66 6.79 -26.65
C PRO A 318 -10.17 8.20 -26.91
N ARG A 319 -10.61 8.48 -28.14
CA ARG A 319 -11.10 9.82 -28.50
C ARG A 319 -12.37 10.22 -27.77
N GLY A 320 -13.23 9.26 -27.41
CA GLY A 320 -14.37 9.54 -26.52
C GLY A 320 -13.91 10.13 -25.18
N VAL A 321 -12.90 9.54 -24.53
CA VAL A 321 -12.35 10.06 -23.27
C VAL A 321 -11.76 11.46 -23.44
N ALA A 322 -11.00 11.70 -24.51
CA ALA A 322 -10.44 13.03 -24.77
C ALA A 322 -11.50 14.09 -25.11
N GLN A 323 -12.60 13.71 -25.76
CA GLN A 323 -13.73 14.61 -26.00
C GLN A 323 -14.41 15.00 -24.68
N GLU A 324 -14.64 14.04 -23.77
CA GLU A 324 -15.19 14.32 -22.43
C GLU A 324 -14.28 15.27 -21.64
N LEU A 325 -12.97 15.01 -21.61
CA LEU A 325 -11.98 15.86 -20.93
C LEU A 325 -11.91 17.27 -21.55
N THR A 326 -11.97 17.37 -22.87
CA THR A 326 -12.01 18.66 -23.59
C THR A 326 -13.29 19.43 -23.26
N LEU A 327 -14.43 18.75 -23.24
CA LEU A 327 -15.71 19.36 -22.91
C LEU A 327 -15.71 19.89 -21.47
N LEU A 328 -15.18 19.12 -20.51
CA LEU A 328 -14.99 19.61 -19.14
C LEU A 328 -14.04 20.80 -19.06
N ALA A 329 -12.96 20.80 -19.83
CA ALA A 329 -12.02 21.91 -19.87
C ALA A 329 -12.69 23.22 -20.33
N VAL A 330 -13.59 23.14 -21.31
CA VAL A 330 -14.40 24.29 -21.78
C VAL A 330 -15.44 24.70 -20.74
N LEU A 331 -16.12 23.74 -20.10
CA LEU A 331 -17.15 23.98 -19.08
C LEU A 331 -16.57 24.30 -17.69
N ALA A 332 -15.25 24.39 -17.54
CA ALA A 332 -14.57 24.59 -16.26
C ALA A 332 -15.04 25.84 -15.51
N SER A 333 -15.33 26.92 -16.24
CA SER A 333 -15.85 28.17 -15.68
C SER A 333 -17.27 28.01 -15.10
N LEU A 334 -18.08 27.14 -15.71
CA LEU A 334 -19.48 26.84 -15.34
C LEU A 334 -19.59 25.77 -14.24
N ALA A 335 -18.49 25.15 -13.83
CA ALA A 335 -18.44 24.23 -12.69
C ALA A 335 -18.51 25.00 -11.34
N SER A 336 -19.58 25.78 -11.16
CA SER A 336 -19.88 26.62 -10.00
C SER A 336 -21.36 26.51 -9.63
N SER A 337 -21.65 26.56 -8.33
CA SER A 337 -22.97 26.85 -7.81
C SER A 337 -23.19 28.36 -7.76
N GLU A 338 -24.41 28.80 -8.05
CA GLU A 338 -24.86 30.17 -7.88
C GLU A 338 -25.81 30.19 -6.68
N LEU A 339 -25.40 30.87 -5.60
CA LEU A 339 -26.13 30.89 -4.33
C LEU A 339 -27.29 31.91 -4.33
N SER A 340 -27.32 32.82 -5.31
CA SER A 340 -28.46 33.72 -5.53
C SER A 340 -29.57 33.13 -6.38
N ALA A 341 -29.38 31.94 -6.94
CA ALA A 341 -30.37 31.30 -7.80
C ALA A 341 -31.66 31.01 -7.02
N PRO A 342 -32.83 31.43 -7.51
CA PRO A 342 -34.09 31.19 -6.82
C PRO A 342 -34.38 29.68 -6.75
N LEU A 343 -34.90 29.25 -5.61
CA LEU A 343 -35.43 27.90 -5.46
C LEU A 343 -36.74 27.76 -6.25
N ASP A 344 -36.93 26.60 -6.85
CA ASP A 344 -38.20 26.21 -7.43
C ASP A 344 -39.18 25.79 -6.32
N GLY A 345 -40.46 26.15 -6.46
CA GLY A 345 -41.54 25.72 -5.57
C GLY A 345 -41.99 24.29 -5.83
N ALA A 346 -41.57 23.69 -6.95
CA ALA A 346 -41.84 22.30 -7.28
C ALA A 346 -40.80 21.34 -6.65
N ILE A 347 -41.27 20.17 -6.24
CA ILE A 347 -40.45 19.03 -5.84
C ILE A 347 -40.44 18.02 -6.99
N TYR A 348 -39.25 17.52 -7.30
CA TYR A 348 -39.04 16.48 -8.29
C TYR A 348 -38.56 15.20 -7.59
N ALA A 349 -39.08 14.06 -8.01
CA ALA A 349 -38.58 12.75 -7.61
C ALA A 349 -38.34 11.90 -8.85
N THR A 350 -37.17 11.28 -8.95
CA THR A 350 -36.80 10.36 -10.03
C THR A 350 -36.84 8.94 -9.51
N ASP A 351 -37.25 8.00 -10.35
CA ASP A 351 -37.08 6.58 -10.07
C ASP A 351 -35.58 6.24 -9.94
N ALA A 352 -35.25 5.40 -8.96
CA ALA A 352 -33.90 4.94 -8.69
C ALA A 352 -33.64 3.54 -9.26
N SER A 353 -34.60 2.95 -9.99
CA SER A 353 -34.44 1.65 -10.62
C SER A 353 -33.45 1.69 -11.80
N GLU A 354 -32.76 0.57 -12.05
CA GLU A 354 -31.77 0.47 -13.14
C GLU A 354 -32.41 0.43 -14.54
N ASP A 355 -33.69 0.04 -14.61
CA ASP A 355 -34.38 -0.24 -15.87
C ASP A 355 -35.41 0.83 -16.27
N LYS A 356 -35.79 1.74 -15.37
CA LYS A 356 -36.83 2.75 -15.62
C LYS A 356 -36.34 4.15 -15.22
N GLY A 357 -36.69 5.14 -16.02
CA GLY A 357 -36.28 6.55 -15.85
C GLY A 357 -37.45 7.50 -15.62
N ALA A 358 -38.51 7.06 -14.93
CA ALA A 358 -39.66 7.91 -14.67
C ALA A 358 -39.30 9.03 -13.68
N PHE A 359 -39.91 10.19 -13.84
CA PHE A 359 -39.87 11.26 -12.84
C PHE A 359 -41.28 11.76 -12.58
N VAL A 360 -41.51 12.25 -11.37
CA VAL A 360 -42.74 12.92 -10.97
C VAL A 360 -42.41 14.30 -10.45
N THR A 361 -43.38 15.21 -10.62
CA THR A 361 -43.28 16.59 -10.15
C THR A 361 -44.52 16.91 -9.33
N ALA A 362 -44.33 17.61 -8.22
CA ALA A 362 -45.43 18.10 -7.39
C ALA A 362 -45.15 19.54 -6.94
N GLU A 363 -46.17 20.40 -7.05
CA GLU A 363 -46.12 21.74 -6.47
C GLU A 363 -46.16 21.65 -4.94
N ALA A 364 -45.13 22.17 -4.28
CA ALA A 364 -44.96 22.12 -2.83
C ALA A 364 -44.89 23.50 -2.18
N GLY A 365 -44.67 24.53 -2.99
CA GLY A 365 -44.40 25.88 -2.55
C GLY A 365 -42.99 26.06 -1.97
N LEU A 366 -42.50 27.30 -2.01
CA LEU A 366 -41.17 27.69 -1.52
C LEU A 366 -40.88 27.27 -0.07
N PRO A 367 -41.81 27.35 0.91
CA PRO A 367 -41.50 26.99 2.29
C PRO A 367 -41.06 25.53 2.43
N LEU A 368 -41.79 24.60 1.81
CA LEU A 368 -41.48 23.17 1.89
C LEU A 368 -40.25 22.82 1.04
N ALA A 369 -40.17 23.34 -0.19
CA ALA A 369 -39.02 23.15 -1.07
C ALA A 369 -37.71 23.63 -0.42
N ARG A 370 -37.73 24.79 0.26
CA ARG A 370 -36.57 25.34 0.98
C ARG A 370 -36.14 24.46 2.16
N VAL A 371 -37.08 23.93 2.95
CA VAL A 371 -36.75 23.00 4.04
C VAL A 371 -36.07 21.76 3.48
N LEU A 372 -36.68 21.10 2.49
CA LEU A 372 -36.14 19.90 1.86
C LEU A 372 -34.78 20.13 1.20
N PHE A 373 -34.59 21.29 0.56
CA PHE A 373 -33.32 21.64 -0.05
C PHE A 373 -32.20 21.80 1.00
N ARG A 374 -32.50 22.40 2.16
CA ARG A 374 -31.53 22.64 3.24
C ARG A 374 -31.26 21.40 4.10
N THR A 375 -32.26 20.55 4.33
CA THR A 375 -32.14 19.34 5.17
C THR A 375 -31.78 18.09 4.39
N GLY A 376 -31.94 18.10 3.06
CA GLY A 376 -31.59 16.96 2.20
C GLY A 376 -30.12 16.59 2.33
N SER A 377 -29.82 15.29 2.35
CA SER A 377 -28.45 14.79 2.46
C SER A 377 -27.60 15.24 1.28
N LYS A 378 -26.77 16.27 1.49
CA LYS A 378 -25.82 16.80 0.48
C LYS A 378 -24.45 16.14 0.58
N LYS A 379 -24.08 15.65 1.77
CA LYS A 379 -22.92 14.79 1.98
C LYS A 379 -23.30 13.39 1.48
N GLY A 380 -23.29 13.23 0.15
CA GLY A 380 -23.67 11.97 -0.47
C GLY A 380 -22.92 10.81 0.19
N GLY A 381 -23.66 9.80 0.66
CA GLY A 381 -23.07 8.51 0.95
C GLY A 381 -22.52 7.90 -0.35
N TYR A 382 -21.67 6.88 -0.23
CA TYR A 382 -21.25 6.11 -1.40
C TYR A 382 -22.49 5.45 -2.02
N SER A 383 -23.05 6.06 -3.06
CA SER A 383 -24.27 5.61 -3.75
C SER A 383 -23.95 4.48 -4.73
N ARG A 384 -23.22 3.46 -4.28
CA ARG A 384 -23.22 2.17 -4.96
C ARG A 384 -24.48 1.45 -4.52
N LEU A 385 -25.23 0.90 -5.46
CA LEU A 385 -26.24 -0.08 -5.12
C LEU A 385 -25.56 -1.21 -4.34
N LEU A 386 -26.07 -1.47 -3.13
CA LEU A 386 -25.57 -2.56 -2.30
C LEU A 386 -25.74 -3.87 -3.09
N ALA A 387 -24.70 -4.71 -3.09
CA ALA A 387 -24.87 -6.08 -3.59
C ALA A 387 -25.97 -6.80 -2.76
N PRO A 388 -26.65 -7.82 -3.30
CA PRO A 388 -27.72 -8.52 -2.59
C PRO A 388 -27.34 -8.95 -1.16
N GLU A 389 -26.09 -9.34 -0.95
CA GLU A 389 -25.52 -9.73 0.33
C GLU A 389 -25.34 -8.54 1.29
N GLU A 390 -24.86 -7.41 0.79
CA GLU A 390 -24.70 -6.16 1.55
C GLU A 390 -26.06 -5.56 1.94
N ALA A 391 -27.05 -5.67 1.05
CA ALA A 391 -28.43 -5.25 1.28
C ALA A 391 -29.13 -6.12 2.32
N LEU A 392 -28.79 -7.42 2.40
CA LEU A 392 -29.27 -8.31 3.45
C LEU A 392 -28.61 -8.00 4.80
N LEU A 393 -27.28 -7.80 4.82
CA LEU A 393 -26.52 -7.49 6.03
C LEU A 393 -26.90 -6.13 6.63
N SER A 394 -27.09 -5.10 5.81
CA SER A 394 -27.57 -3.78 6.28
C SER A 394 -28.97 -3.80 6.88
N LYS A 395 -29.78 -4.85 6.65
CA LYS A 395 -31.06 -5.07 7.33
C LYS A 395 -30.91 -5.77 8.68
N LEU A 396 -29.78 -6.42 8.93
CA LEU A 396 -29.49 -7.23 10.11
C LEU A 396 -28.54 -6.52 11.11
N SER A 397 -27.81 -5.49 10.68
CA SER A 397 -26.86 -4.71 11.51
C SER A 397 -27.07 -3.20 11.38
N ASP A 398 -26.57 -2.43 12.35
CA ASP A 398 -26.64 -0.97 12.38
C ASP A 398 -26.12 -0.32 11.07
N PRO A 399 -26.73 0.78 10.59
CA PRO A 399 -26.59 1.32 9.25
C PRO A 399 -25.30 2.14 9.03
N GLU A 400 -24.16 1.69 9.56
CA GLU A 400 -22.88 2.12 9.01
C GLU A 400 -22.67 1.33 7.70
N PRO A 401 -22.46 1.98 6.55
CA PRO A 401 -22.11 1.30 5.32
C PRO A 401 -20.70 0.71 5.49
N PHE A 402 -20.63 -0.48 6.08
CA PHE A 402 -19.49 -1.35 5.92
C PHE A 402 -19.31 -1.51 4.41
N GLN A 403 -18.19 -1.02 3.89
CA GLN A 403 -17.68 -1.54 2.63
C GLN A 403 -17.37 -3.01 2.88
N LEU A 404 -18.37 -3.87 2.71
CA LEU A 404 -18.17 -5.19 2.16
C LEU A 404 -17.75 -4.95 0.71
N ARG A 405 -16.52 -4.44 0.55
CA ARG A 405 -15.69 -5.11 -0.43
C ARG A 405 -15.86 -6.58 -0.06
N ALA A 406 -16.61 -7.32 -0.87
CA ALA A 406 -16.00 -8.48 -1.45
C ALA A 406 -14.63 -7.98 -1.92
N VAL A 407 -13.67 -7.98 -0.99
CA VAL A 407 -12.42 -8.62 -1.27
C VAL A 407 -12.94 -9.92 -1.83
N ASP A 408 -12.95 -10.04 -3.17
CA ASP A 408 -12.58 -11.32 -3.76
C ASP A 408 -11.51 -11.79 -2.81
N ALA A 409 -11.84 -12.71 -1.88
CA ALA A 409 -10.97 -13.02 -0.75
C ALA A 409 -9.64 -13.23 -1.43
N PRO A 410 -8.66 -12.32 -1.23
CA PRO A 410 -7.65 -12.05 -2.24
C PRO A 410 -7.05 -13.41 -2.46
N LEU A 411 -7.25 -14.04 -3.64
CA LEU A 411 -7.02 -15.48 -3.87
C LEU A 411 -5.84 -15.84 -3.00
N LEU A 412 -6.06 -16.44 -1.81
CA LEU A 412 -5.16 -16.26 -0.65
C LEU A 412 -3.76 -16.29 -1.21
N GLU A 413 -3.14 -15.10 -1.36
CA GLU A 413 -1.76 -15.04 -1.78
C GLU A 413 -1.09 -15.55 -0.52
N ILE A 414 -0.95 -16.88 -0.46
CA ILE A 414 -0.16 -17.55 0.54
C ILE A 414 1.24 -17.04 0.21
N GLU A 415 1.57 -15.89 0.78
CA GLU A 415 2.93 -15.38 0.80
C GLU A 415 3.78 -16.53 1.28
N ARG A 416 4.88 -16.76 0.56
CA ARG A 416 5.83 -17.80 0.96
C ARG A 416 6.24 -17.48 2.40
N PRO A 417 5.96 -18.38 3.36
CA PRO A 417 6.19 -18.09 4.76
C PRO A 417 7.68 -17.79 5.01
N LEU A 418 7.96 -16.60 5.55
CA LEU A 418 9.33 -16.04 5.69
C LEU A 418 10.12 -16.60 6.88
N ALA A 419 9.70 -17.71 7.49
CA ALA A 419 10.31 -18.20 8.72
C ALA A 419 10.34 -19.72 8.82
N PHE A 420 11.09 -20.39 7.95
CA PHE A 420 11.36 -21.81 8.12
C PHE A 420 12.82 -22.15 7.90
N VAL A 421 13.39 -22.82 8.92
CA VAL A 421 14.56 -23.66 8.77
C VAL A 421 14.04 -25.03 8.36
N TYR A 422 14.45 -25.50 7.19
CA TYR A 422 14.05 -26.80 6.66
C TYR A 422 15.24 -27.75 6.68
N ASP A 423 14.98 -28.98 7.11
CA ASP A 423 15.94 -30.05 6.94
C ASP A 423 16.04 -30.46 5.46
N PHE A 424 14.92 -30.40 4.71
CA PHE A 424 14.85 -30.81 3.32
C PHE A 424 13.81 -30.02 2.49
N ILE A 425 14.12 -29.70 1.23
CA ILE A 425 13.16 -29.21 0.22
C ILE A 425 13.27 -30.04 -1.06
N GLU A 426 12.13 -30.37 -1.65
CA GLU A 426 12.04 -31.02 -2.96
C GLU A 426 11.63 -30.00 -4.03
N VAL A 427 12.49 -29.80 -5.02
CA VAL A 427 12.34 -28.81 -6.10
C VAL A 427 12.00 -29.53 -7.40
N CYS A 428 10.94 -29.11 -8.08
CA CYS A 428 10.36 -29.84 -9.23
C CYS A 428 9.92 -31.28 -8.88
N GLY A 429 9.58 -31.55 -7.61
CA GLY A 429 9.30 -32.90 -7.11
C GLY A 429 7.96 -33.51 -7.50
N GLY A 430 7.11 -32.80 -8.25
CA GLY A 430 5.78 -33.28 -8.64
C GLY A 430 4.97 -33.85 -7.46
N SER A 431 4.85 -35.17 -7.39
CA SER A 431 4.09 -35.87 -6.33
C SER A 431 4.70 -35.81 -4.93
N GLY A 432 5.94 -35.30 -4.74
CA GLY A 432 6.50 -35.03 -3.42
C GLY A 432 6.83 -36.27 -2.58
N ARG A 433 7.19 -37.39 -3.24
CA ARG A 433 7.35 -38.69 -2.57
C ARG A 433 8.55 -38.69 -1.62
N VAL A 434 9.63 -38.00 -1.98
CA VAL A 434 10.83 -37.92 -1.15
C VAL A 434 10.54 -37.13 0.13
N SER A 435 9.85 -35.99 -0.02
CA SER A 435 9.38 -35.18 1.12
C SER A 435 8.46 -35.96 2.05
N ALA A 436 7.54 -36.77 1.50
CA ALA A 436 6.62 -37.57 2.31
C ALA A 436 7.36 -38.61 3.18
N GLU A 437 8.33 -39.32 2.59
CA GLU A 437 9.14 -40.33 3.29
C GLU A 437 10.06 -39.70 4.35
N LEU A 438 10.72 -38.58 4.05
CA LEU A 438 11.56 -37.87 5.02
C LEU A 438 10.73 -37.30 6.19
N LYS A 439 9.54 -36.79 5.90
CA LYS A 439 8.60 -36.33 6.93
C LYS A 439 8.14 -37.47 7.84
N ALA A 440 7.89 -38.66 7.29
CA ALA A 440 7.58 -39.86 8.07
C ALA A 440 8.73 -40.28 9.01
N ARG A 441 9.97 -39.93 8.67
CA ARG A 441 11.17 -40.13 9.50
C ARG A 441 11.46 -38.97 10.47
N GLY A 442 10.56 -37.99 10.57
CA GLY A 442 10.65 -36.89 11.53
C GLY A 442 11.43 -35.66 11.04
N TRP A 443 11.76 -35.57 9.75
CA TRP A 443 12.48 -34.42 9.19
C TRP A 443 11.55 -33.23 8.98
N ALA A 444 12.04 -32.01 9.23
CA ALA A 444 11.32 -30.77 8.93
C ALA A 444 11.39 -30.46 7.42
N CYS A 445 10.56 -31.14 6.63
CA CYS A 445 10.47 -30.92 5.19
C CYS A 445 9.70 -29.63 4.87
N GLY A 446 10.24 -28.85 3.93
CA GLY A 446 9.55 -27.70 3.35
C GLY A 446 8.51 -28.10 2.29
N PRO A 447 7.81 -27.11 1.71
CA PRO A 447 6.84 -27.38 0.66
C PRO A 447 7.52 -27.98 -0.57
N VAL A 448 6.82 -28.86 -1.27
CA VAL A 448 7.23 -29.40 -2.57
C VAL A 448 7.10 -28.27 -3.60
N LEU A 449 8.23 -27.81 -4.14
CA LEU A 449 8.26 -26.68 -5.06
C LEU A 449 8.00 -27.14 -6.48
N ASP A 450 6.74 -27.29 -6.83
CA ASP A 450 6.31 -27.69 -8.18
C ASP A 450 5.15 -26.82 -8.68
N ILE A 451 5.12 -26.58 -10.00
CA ILE A 451 4.07 -25.79 -10.65
C ILE A 451 2.68 -26.42 -10.55
N SER A 452 2.60 -27.74 -10.34
CA SER A 452 1.35 -28.46 -10.09
C SER A 452 0.73 -28.15 -8.72
N HIS A 453 1.55 -27.74 -7.74
CA HIS A 453 1.07 -27.31 -6.42
C HIS A 453 0.79 -25.81 -6.37
N SER A 454 1.65 -24.99 -7.00
CA SER A 454 1.44 -23.55 -7.07
C SER A 454 2.22 -22.92 -8.25
N PRO A 455 1.61 -22.00 -9.02
CA PRO A 455 2.33 -21.26 -10.06
C PRO A 455 3.50 -20.44 -9.49
N HIS A 456 3.44 -20.07 -8.21
CA HIS A 456 4.54 -19.37 -7.54
C HIS A 456 5.79 -20.23 -7.37
N PHE A 457 5.73 -21.57 -7.46
CA PHE A 457 6.90 -22.45 -7.37
C PHE A 457 7.58 -22.70 -8.72
N ASN A 458 7.30 -21.87 -9.71
CA ASN A 458 7.94 -21.94 -11.00
C ASN A 458 9.45 -21.64 -10.89
N LEU A 459 10.29 -22.66 -11.10
CA LEU A 459 11.75 -22.51 -11.10
C LEU A 459 12.26 -21.63 -12.27
N CYS A 460 11.45 -21.37 -13.30
CA CYS A 460 11.73 -20.37 -14.34
C CYS A 460 11.56 -18.91 -13.90
N TRP A 461 11.09 -18.63 -12.67
CA TRP A 461 11.10 -17.28 -12.11
C TRP A 461 12.33 -17.02 -11.25
N LEU A 462 13.00 -15.88 -11.48
CA LEU A 462 14.22 -15.53 -10.73
C LEU A 462 13.95 -15.48 -9.22
N ARG A 463 12.77 -15.00 -8.82
CA ARG A 463 12.35 -14.97 -7.41
C ARG A 463 12.33 -16.34 -6.72
N THR A 464 12.04 -17.42 -7.46
CA THR A 464 12.09 -18.79 -6.90
C THR A 464 13.52 -19.23 -6.67
N LEU A 465 14.41 -18.94 -7.62
CA LEU A 465 15.84 -19.20 -7.49
C LEU A 465 16.46 -18.36 -6.36
N GLU A 466 16.23 -17.04 -6.35
CA GLU A 466 16.70 -16.11 -5.31
C GLU A 466 16.32 -16.59 -3.91
N TRP A 467 15.08 -17.06 -3.74
CA TRP A 467 14.62 -17.56 -2.45
C TRP A 467 15.35 -18.85 -2.03
N LEU A 468 15.50 -19.82 -2.94
CA LEU A 468 16.25 -21.04 -2.65
C LEU A 468 17.72 -20.76 -2.33
N LEU A 469 18.35 -19.85 -3.08
CA LEU A 469 19.72 -19.40 -2.83
C LEU A 469 19.83 -18.70 -1.46
N PHE A 470 18.91 -17.82 -1.14
CA PHE A 470 18.84 -17.18 0.18
C PHE A 470 18.74 -18.22 1.30
N LEU A 471 17.90 -19.25 1.16
CA LEU A 471 17.76 -20.30 2.16
C LEU A 471 19.05 -21.10 2.36
N LEU A 472 19.75 -21.43 1.27
CA LEU A 472 21.06 -22.10 1.31
C LEU A 472 22.12 -21.21 1.98
N GLU A 473 22.27 -19.97 1.51
CA GLU A 473 23.30 -19.02 1.97
C GLU A 473 23.13 -18.61 3.44
N ASN A 474 21.89 -18.58 3.94
CA ASN A 474 21.58 -18.22 5.32
C ASN A 474 21.43 -19.44 6.25
N SER A 475 21.88 -20.63 5.83
CA SER A 475 21.78 -21.88 6.60
C SER A 475 20.36 -22.22 7.08
N ARG A 476 19.36 -21.83 6.29
CA ARG A 476 17.93 -22.12 6.53
C ARG A 476 17.45 -23.35 5.76
N LEU A 477 18.26 -23.89 4.86
CA LEU A 477 18.00 -25.15 4.17
C LEU A 477 19.19 -26.08 4.35
N ARG A 478 18.97 -27.23 5.00
CA ARG A 478 20.04 -28.19 5.28
C ARG A 478 20.28 -29.21 4.18
N SER A 479 19.29 -29.49 3.35
CA SER A 479 19.45 -30.36 2.18
C SER A 479 18.33 -30.15 1.16
N PHE A 480 18.53 -30.58 -0.09
CA PHE A 480 17.47 -30.55 -1.10
C PHE A 480 17.65 -31.61 -2.19
N ALA A 481 16.54 -31.92 -2.86
CA ALA A 481 16.53 -32.64 -4.14
C ALA A 481 15.94 -31.75 -5.23
N VAL A 482 16.50 -31.77 -6.44
CA VAL A 482 15.97 -31.03 -7.59
C VAL A 482 15.78 -31.94 -8.79
N GLU A 483 14.56 -32.01 -9.31
CA GLU A 483 14.12 -33.01 -10.29
C GLU A 483 13.50 -32.33 -11.52
N PRO A 484 14.26 -31.49 -12.27
CA PRO A 484 13.68 -30.68 -13.32
C PRO A 484 13.12 -31.57 -14.45
N PRO A 485 11.99 -31.20 -15.06
CA PRO A 485 11.37 -32.02 -16.10
C PRO A 485 12.31 -32.23 -17.28
N CYS A 486 12.46 -33.49 -17.69
CA CYS A 486 13.36 -33.89 -18.76
C CYS A 486 12.75 -33.80 -20.17
N THR A 487 11.62 -33.10 -20.36
CA THR A 487 10.82 -33.11 -21.60
C THR A 487 11.64 -32.83 -22.85
N THR A 488 12.50 -31.82 -22.83
CA THR A 488 13.39 -31.48 -23.98
C THR A 488 14.76 -32.16 -23.92
N PHE A 489 15.17 -32.68 -22.76
CA PHE A 489 16.46 -33.38 -22.57
C PHE A 489 16.37 -34.88 -22.76
N SER A 490 15.15 -35.42 -22.85
CA SER A 490 14.89 -36.83 -23.10
C SER A 490 15.46 -37.27 -24.45
N PRO A 491 16.12 -38.45 -24.52
CA PRO A 491 16.46 -39.09 -25.79
C PRO A 491 15.23 -39.40 -26.65
N ALA A 492 14.07 -39.63 -26.02
CA ALA A 492 12.82 -39.99 -26.69
C ALA A 492 12.00 -38.76 -27.16
N ALA A 493 12.48 -37.53 -26.92
CA ALA A 493 11.78 -36.33 -27.37
C ALA A 493 11.75 -36.22 -28.90
N PHE A 494 10.55 -36.15 -29.48
CA PHE A 494 10.34 -36.00 -30.91
C PHE A 494 9.37 -34.82 -31.21
N PRO A 495 9.73 -33.89 -32.12
CA PRO A 495 11.03 -33.75 -32.77
C PRO A 495 12.14 -33.43 -31.75
N ALA A 496 13.37 -33.87 -32.03
CA ALA A 496 14.50 -33.61 -31.15
C ALA A 496 14.89 -32.12 -31.22
N LEU A 497 14.83 -31.42 -30.09
CA LEU A 497 15.22 -29.99 -30.00
C LEU A 497 16.72 -29.78 -29.70
N ARG A 498 17.41 -30.85 -29.28
CA ARG A 498 18.82 -30.83 -28.84
C ARG A 498 19.49 -32.20 -29.02
N SER A 499 20.82 -32.22 -29.13
CA SER A 499 21.65 -33.43 -29.23
C SER A 499 22.65 -33.54 -28.08
N TYR A 500 23.37 -34.66 -27.97
CA TYR A 500 24.48 -34.79 -27.01
C TYR A 500 25.68 -33.90 -27.36
N LYS A 501 25.84 -33.51 -28.63
CA LYS A 501 26.87 -32.57 -29.09
C LYS A 501 26.47 -31.12 -28.84
N GLU A 502 25.17 -30.83 -28.94
CA GLU A 502 24.57 -29.51 -28.73
C GLU A 502 23.50 -29.55 -27.63
N PRO A 503 23.90 -29.73 -26.35
CA PRO A 503 22.95 -29.92 -25.24
C PRO A 503 22.14 -28.66 -24.90
N ARG A 504 22.57 -27.47 -25.34
CA ARG A 504 21.79 -26.23 -25.22
C ARG A 504 20.64 -26.10 -26.24
N GLY A 505 20.63 -26.98 -27.25
CA GLY A 505 19.62 -27.02 -28.31
C GLY A 505 20.06 -26.36 -29.61
N TYR A 506 19.47 -26.84 -30.71
CA TYR A 506 19.79 -26.38 -32.07
C TYR A 506 19.37 -24.92 -32.29
N ASN A 507 18.29 -24.48 -31.63
CA ASN A 507 17.86 -23.09 -31.56
C ASN A 507 17.57 -22.70 -30.09
N PRO A 508 18.54 -22.07 -29.39
CA PRO A 508 18.40 -21.73 -27.98
C PRO A 508 17.25 -20.76 -27.63
N LEU A 509 16.76 -19.97 -28.60
CA LEU A 509 15.69 -18.99 -28.40
C LEU A 509 14.30 -19.56 -28.70
N GLU A 510 14.20 -20.79 -29.23
CA GLU A 510 12.91 -21.46 -29.38
C GLU A 510 12.31 -21.73 -28.00
N GLU A 511 11.02 -21.45 -27.84
CA GLU A 511 10.36 -21.36 -26.54
C GLU A 511 10.57 -22.59 -25.66
N ARG A 512 10.37 -23.80 -26.19
CA ARG A 512 10.53 -25.05 -25.44
C ARG A 512 11.99 -25.32 -25.08
N THR A 513 12.89 -25.04 -26.02
CA THR A 513 14.34 -25.17 -25.84
C THR A 513 14.84 -24.23 -24.75
N LEU A 514 14.43 -22.96 -24.81
CA LEU A 514 14.74 -21.91 -23.85
C LEU A 514 14.19 -22.28 -22.46
N HIS A 515 12.93 -22.69 -22.37
CA HIS A 515 12.30 -23.10 -21.12
C HIS A 515 13.03 -24.28 -20.47
N GLY A 516 13.29 -25.35 -21.23
CA GLY A 516 14.02 -26.51 -20.73
C GLY A 516 15.44 -26.17 -20.29
N THR A 517 16.17 -25.38 -21.09
CA THR A 517 17.53 -24.94 -20.75
C THR A 517 17.52 -24.04 -19.50
N THR A 518 16.52 -23.19 -19.33
CA THR A 518 16.36 -22.33 -18.14
C THR A 518 16.20 -23.18 -16.87
N LEU A 519 15.32 -24.18 -16.87
CA LEU A 519 15.14 -25.08 -15.73
C LEU A 519 16.43 -25.84 -15.39
N ALA A 520 17.10 -26.38 -16.41
CA ALA A 520 18.34 -27.12 -16.22
C ALA A 520 19.47 -26.26 -15.61
N LEU A 521 19.70 -25.06 -16.15
CA LEU A 521 20.75 -24.17 -15.65
C LEU A 521 20.47 -23.68 -14.23
N ARG A 522 19.20 -23.48 -13.87
CA ARG A 522 18.83 -23.07 -12.52
C ARG A 522 18.95 -24.19 -11.51
N ALA A 523 18.57 -25.41 -11.88
CA ALA A 523 18.87 -26.60 -11.08
C ALA A 523 20.38 -26.77 -10.85
N LEU A 524 21.20 -26.62 -11.90
CA LEU A 524 22.66 -26.68 -11.79
C LEU A 524 23.24 -25.53 -10.96
N THR A 525 22.61 -24.35 -10.99
CA THR A 525 22.99 -23.22 -10.12
C THR A 525 22.79 -23.55 -8.65
N LEU A 526 21.68 -24.22 -8.29
CA LEU A 526 21.46 -24.69 -6.92
C LEU A 526 22.58 -25.64 -6.48
N LEU A 527 22.95 -26.61 -7.31
CA LEU A 527 24.03 -27.57 -6.99
C LEU A 527 25.39 -26.87 -6.88
N PHE A 528 25.67 -25.89 -7.73
CA PHE A 528 26.89 -25.08 -7.64
C PHE A 528 26.99 -24.31 -6.31
N VAL A 529 25.90 -23.67 -5.88
CA VAL A 529 25.87 -22.95 -4.61
C VAL A 529 25.93 -23.92 -3.43
N SER A 530 25.24 -25.05 -3.51
CA SER A 530 25.31 -26.14 -2.53
C SER A 530 26.76 -26.61 -2.31
N LEU A 531 27.51 -26.80 -3.40
CA LEU A 531 28.90 -27.27 -3.37
C LEU A 531 29.81 -26.25 -2.70
N ARG A 532 29.58 -24.96 -2.96
CA ARG A 532 30.33 -23.88 -2.32
C ARG A 532 30.04 -23.74 -0.84
N LEU A 533 28.82 -24.03 -0.41
CA LEU A 533 28.36 -23.88 0.98
C LEU A 533 28.53 -25.16 1.81
N GLY A 534 28.86 -26.30 1.19
CA GLY A 534 28.94 -27.58 1.89
C GLY A 534 27.59 -28.16 2.27
N VAL A 535 26.51 -27.79 1.55
CA VAL A 535 25.15 -28.27 1.82
C VAL A 535 24.87 -29.51 0.95
N PRO A 536 24.32 -30.60 1.51
CA PRO A 536 23.87 -31.77 0.74
C PRO A 536 22.80 -31.43 -0.31
N GLY A 537 23.06 -31.77 -1.57
CA GLY A 537 22.13 -31.54 -2.68
C GLY A 537 22.19 -32.64 -3.73
N ILE A 538 21.04 -33.07 -4.22
CA ILE A 538 20.94 -34.04 -5.31
C ILE A 538 20.14 -33.50 -6.49
N LEU A 539 20.54 -33.84 -7.71
CA LEU A 539 19.79 -33.55 -8.93
C LEU A 539 19.50 -34.84 -9.68
N GLU A 540 18.21 -35.15 -9.88
CA GLU A 540 17.77 -36.33 -10.63
C GLU A 540 17.56 -36.01 -12.12
N GLN A 541 18.07 -36.90 -12.97
CA GLN A 541 17.66 -37.01 -14.38
C GLN A 541 17.57 -38.47 -14.82
N PRO A 542 16.81 -38.80 -15.88
CA PRO A 542 16.93 -40.10 -16.53
C PRO A 542 18.38 -40.40 -16.96
N ARG A 543 18.81 -41.66 -16.90
CA ARG A 543 20.22 -42.07 -17.12
C ARG A 543 20.86 -41.52 -18.41
N ARG A 544 20.06 -41.45 -19.47
CA ARG A 544 20.45 -40.98 -20.82
C ARG A 544 20.06 -39.53 -21.09
N SER A 545 19.65 -38.75 -20.10
CA SER A 545 19.29 -37.34 -20.28
C SER A 545 20.44 -36.56 -20.89
N LYS A 546 20.16 -35.79 -21.95
CA LYS A 546 21.14 -34.90 -22.60
C LYS A 546 21.61 -33.78 -21.65
N MET A 547 20.92 -33.56 -20.52
CA MET A 547 21.29 -32.57 -19.51
C MET A 547 22.67 -32.85 -18.90
N ALA A 548 23.06 -34.12 -18.76
CA ALA A 548 24.38 -34.51 -18.25
C ALA A 548 25.54 -34.16 -19.19
N TRP A 549 25.25 -33.73 -20.42
CA TRP A 549 26.25 -33.27 -21.39
C TRP A 549 26.46 -31.76 -21.36
N LEU A 550 25.67 -31.01 -20.59
CA LEU A 550 25.86 -29.57 -20.40
C LEU A 550 27.26 -29.28 -19.83
N PRO A 551 27.95 -28.22 -20.29
CA PRO A 551 29.23 -27.79 -19.73
C PRO A 551 29.19 -27.58 -18.22
N GLU A 552 28.08 -27.05 -17.70
CA GLU A 552 27.88 -26.75 -16.28
C GLU A 552 27.80 -28.03 -15.44
N TRP A 553 27.18 -29.09 -15.96
CA TRP A 553 27.16 -30.40 -15.31
C TRP A 553 28.57 -30.97 -15.19
N LYS A 554 29.33 -30.99 -16.30
CA LYS A 554 30.72 -31.46 -16.31
C LYS A 554 31.61 -30.63 -15.40
N ARG A 555 31.36 -29.31 -15.35
CA ARG A 555 32.09 -28.40 -14.48
C ARG A 555 31.87 -28.71 -13.01
N LEU A 556 30.64 -29.03 -12.60
CA LEU A 556 30.37 -29.44 -11.21
C LEU A 556 31.13 -30.70 -10.82
N LEU A 557 31.24 -31.69 -11.71
CA LEU A 557 32.06 -32.89 -11.47
C LEU A 557 33.54 -32.54 -11.26
N GLN A 558 34.09 -31.64 -12.08
CA GLN A 558 35.45 -31.16 -11.91
C GLN A 558 35.67 -30.39 -10.60
N LEU A 559 34.62 -29.80 -10.04
CA LEU A 559 34.66 -29.04 -8.79
C LEU A 559 34.43 -29.91 -7.55
N GLY A 560 34.15 -31.21 -7.70
CA GLY A 560 33.98 -32.15 -6.60
C GLY A 560 32.58 -32.72 -6.40
N ALA A 561 31.63 -32.45 -7.31
CA ALA A 561 30.37 -33.19 -7.35
C ALA A 561 30.61 -34.65 -7.81
N THR A 562 29.77 -35.58 -7.35
CA THR A 562 29.83 -37.00 -7.73
C THR A 562 28.61 -37.40 -8.56
N GLU A 563 28.70 -38.51 -9.29
CA GLU A 563 27.57 -39.11 -9.99
C GLU A 563 27.28 -40.51 -9.45
N ALA A 564 26.00 -40.80 -9.22
CA ALA A 564 25.50 -42.15 -9.01
C ALA A 564 24.40 -42.49 -10.02
N TYR A 565 24.12 -43.77 -10.19
CA TYR A 565 22.98 -44.22 -11.00
C TYR A 565 22.32 -45.43 -10.37
N THR A 566 21.01 -45.51 -10.55
CA THR A 566 20.22 -46.65 -10.08
C THR A 566 19.09 -46.97 -11.04
N ALA A 567 18.58 -48.19 -10.99
CA ALA A 567 17.36 -48.58 -11.70
C ALA A 567 16.20 -48.63 -10.71
N SER A 568 14.96 -48.41 -11.16
CA SER A 568 13.79 -48.55 -10.27
C SER A 568 13.43 -50.00 -9.95
N CYS A 569 13.90 -50.98 -10.74
CA CYS A 569 13.51 -52.40 -10.57
C CYS A 569 13.96 -53.05 -9.24
N PRO A 570 15.12 -52.72 -8.62
CA PRO A 570 15.47 -53.23 -7.29
C PRO A 570 14.56 -52.69 -6.18
N PHE A 571 13.79 -51.63 -6.46
CA PHE A 571 12.86 -50.99 -5.51
C PHE A 571 11.39 -51.32 -5.82
N GLY A 572 11.13 -52.43 -6.53
CA GLY A 572 9.78 -52.95 -6.75
C GLY A 572 9.02 -52.34 -7.95
N SER A 573 9.68 -51.55 -8.80
CA SER A 573 9.06 -51.06 -10.05
C SER A 573 8.99 -52.17 -11.11
N PRO A 574 7.86 -52.33 -11.83
CA PRO A 574 7.75 -53.27 -12.94
C PRO A 574 8.56 -52.83 -14.17
N HIS A 575 9.10 -51.61 -14.17
CA HIS A 575 9.88 -51.05 -15.28
C HIS A 575 11.36 -50.88 -14.90
N GLN A 576 12.26 -51.20 -15.83
CA GLN A 576 13.70 -50.91 -15.73
C GLN A 576 13.97 -49.43 -16.09
N LYS A 577 13.41 -48.50 -15.31
CA LYS A 577 13.66 -47.07 -15.48
C LYS A 577 14.93 -46.69 -14.74
N GLU A 578 15.96 -46.30 -15.48
CA GLU A 578 17.25 -45.90 -14.93
C GLU A 578 17.34 -44.39 -14.70
N PHE A 579 17.85 -44.02 -13.53
CA PHE A 579 18.06 -42.65 -13.09
C PHE A 579 19.54 -42.40 -12.86
N ARG A 580 19.95 -41.15 -13.08
CA ARG A 580 21.27 -40.62 -12.77
C ARG A 580 21.10 -39.47 -11.79
N PHE A 581 21.92 -39.47 -10.75
CA PHE A 581 21.97 -38.43 -9.75
C PHE A 581 23.29 -37.68 -9.86
N LEU A 582 23.24 -36.35 -9.94
CA LEU A 582 24.38 -35.49 -9.65
C LEU A 582 24.30 -35.09 -8.19
N GLN A 583 25.36 -35.34 -7.43
CA GLN A 583 25.37 -35.25 -5.98
C GLN A 583 26.45 -34.29 -5.51
N VAL A 584 26.14 -33.58 -4.44
CA VAL A 584 27.04 -32.66 -3.76
C VAL A 584 26.89 -32.89 -2.27
N CYS A 585 28.01 -33.07 -1.57
CA CYS A 585 28.05 -33.25 -0.11
C CYS A 585 27.16 -34.40 0.41
N ILE A 586 26.93 -35.43 -0.43
CA ILE A 586 26.18 -36.65 -0.15
C ILE A 586 26.71 -37.78 -1.03
N ASP A 587 26.67 -39.01 -0.53
CA ASP A 587 27.06 -40.23 -1.26
C ASP A 587 25.87 -41.21 -1.17
N LEU A 588 25.30 -41.61 -2.32
CA LEU A 588 24.13 -42.52 -2.40
C LEU A 588 24.50 -43.92 -2.86
#